data_AF-A0A962AL74-F1
#
_entry.id   AF-A0A962AL74-F1
#
_cell.length_a   1.000
_cell.length_b   1.000
_cell.length_c   1.000
_cell.angle_alpha   90.00
_cell.angle_beta   90.00
_cell.angle_gamma   90.00
#
_symmetry.space_group_name_H-M   'P 1'
#
loop_
_entity.id
_entity.type
_entity.pdbx_description
1 polymer ?
#
loop_
_entity_poly.entity_id
_entity_poly.type
_entity_poly.pdbx_seq_one_letter_code
_entity_poly.pdbx_strand_id
1 'polypeptide(L)'
;MKKERLPRGFWRAPNGSVRVLIRIKGFPPAVRTFKLHADTPEERKRQLVEAELWAAEARRKLYAGHGFVASADQAMTLGDALRLYAREGLSSRPSNKRKDALRIETILRDEIAKRRLASLSLPDLAAYRDLLIHRDFERRIRAAIEAAEATAEGRARQTRLRALIALRRQARRDGPEAAEDLRRQIARIESEEGIGPVARTTISNRMQLVNRAMKFAAQTTHGVPQIAGLSMPASSPGRTRRPSAHELEGLLSHSADAHPLLPFLIQLAISTGLRRERLLELRTSYLKELT
;
A
#
# COMPACT_ATOMS: atom_id res chain seq x y z
N MET A 1 5.31 -12.61 -32.21
CA MET A 1 5.42 -13.43 -30.98
C MET A 1 5.68 -12.51 -29.79
N LYS A 2 4.82 -12.51 -28.76
CA LYS A 2 5.03 -11.66 -27.55
C LYS A 2 6.29 -12.15 -26.83
N LYS A 3 7.27 -11.27 -26.61
CA LYS A 3 8.47 -11.58 -25.81
C LYS A 3 8.03 -11.94 -24.39
N GLU A 4 8.21 -13.20 -24.01
CA GLU A 4 7.99 -13.69 -22.64
C GLU A 4 8.89 -12.89 -21.68
N ARG A 5 8.31 -12.28 -20.64
CA ARG A 5 9.04 -11.40 -19.72
C ARG A 5 9.71 -12.24 -18.63
N LEU A 6 10.95 -12.63 -18.86
CA LEU A 6 11.75 -13.41 -17.91
C LEU A 6 12.31 -12.55 -16.77
N PRO A 7 12.58 -13.13 -15.58
CA PRO A 7 13.27 -12.44 -14.48
C PRO A 7 14.69 -12.01 -14.85
N ARG A 8 15.25 -11.04 -14.12
CA ARG A 8 16.61 -10.54 -14.37
C ARG A 8 17.64 -11.66 -14.16
N GLY A 9 18.52 -11.85 -15.14
CA GLY A 9 19.52 -12.93 -15.14
C GLY A 9 19.03 -14.24 -15.74
N PHE A 10 17.80 -14.28 -16.25
CA PHE A 10 17.23 -15.42 -16.96
C PHE A 10 17.19 -15.09 -18.46
N TRP A 11 17.57 -16.04 -19.30
CA TRP A 11 17.38 -15.95 -20.74
C TRP A 11 17.02 -17.31 -21.31
N ARG A 12 16.21 -17.32 -22.38
CA ARG A 12 15.85 -18.53 -23.10
C ARG A 12 16.88 -18.77 -24.20
N ALA A 13 17.41 -19.99 -24.26
CA ALA A 13 18.30 -20.43 -25.32
C ALA A 13 17.51 -20.82 -26.58
N PRO A 14 18.17 -20.91 -27.77
CA PRO A 14 17.49 -21.25 -29.03
C PRO A 14 16.74 -22.60 -29.00
N ASN A 15 17.22 -23.54 -28.19
CA ASN A 15 16.60 -24.86 -28.00
C ASN A 15 15.43 -24.86 -26.99
N GLY A 16 14.92 -23.69 -26.61
CA GLY A 16 13.84 -23.55 -25.63
C GLY A 16 14.27 -23.74 -24.17
N SER A 17 15.52 -24.06 -23.85
CA SER A 17 15.98 -24.19 -22.47
C SER A 17 16.09 -22.83 -21.77
N VAL A 18 15.82 -22.76 -20.47
CA VAL A 18 16.04 -21.54 -19.68
C VAL A 18 17.42 -21.60 -19.02
N ARG A 19 18.22 -20.56 -19.21
CA ARG A 19 19.51 -20.39 -18.53
C ARG A 19 19.42 -19.30 -17.50
N VAL A 20 20.03 -19.55 -16.35
CA VAL A 20 20.05 -18.63 -15.21
C VAL A 20 21.50 -18.32 -14.86
N LEU A 21 21.85 -17.03 -14.82
CA LEU A 21 23.13 -16.51 -14.35
C LEU A 21 22.89 -15.68 -13.10
N ILE A 22 23.60 -16.06 -12.03
CA ILE A 22 23.60 -15.34 -10.77
C ILE A 22 24.99 -14.73 -10.62
N ARG A 23 25.07 -13.41 -10.74
CA ARG A 23 26.31 -12.64 -10.56
C ARG A 23 26.14 -11.74 -9.34
N ILE A 24 26.91 -12.04 -8.31
CA ILE A 24 26.97 -11.28 -7.06
C ILE A 24 28.41 -10.78 -6.93
N LYS A 25 28.60 -9.51 -6.54
CA LYS A 25 29.93 -8.93 -6.36
C LYS A 25 30.66 -9.70 -5.25
N GLY A 26 31.87 -10.20 -5.54
CA GLY A 26 32.69 -10.96 -4.58
C GLY A 26 32.46 -12.47 -4.58
N PHE A 27 31.58 -13.01 -5.43
CA PHE A 27 31.34 -14.46 -5.54
C PHE A 27 31.57 -14.96 -6.97
N PRO A 28 31.98 -16.24 -7.14
CA PRO A 28 32.03 -16.84 -8.47
C PRO A 28 30.62 -16.89 -9.08
N PRO A 29 30.48 -16.65 -10.39
CA PRO A 29 29.17 -16.67 -11.03
C PRO A 29 28.59 -18.09 -11.01
N ALA A 30 27.35 -18.23 -10.56
CA ALA A 30 26.62 -19.50 -10.64
C ALA A 30 25.76 -19.52 -11.90
N VAL A 31 25.92 -20.57 -12.70
CA VAL A 31 25.19 -20.77 -13.96
C VAL A 31 24.53 -22.14 -13.96
N ARG A 32 23.25 -22.22 -14.32
CA ARG A 32 22.56 -23.49 -14.59
C ARG A 32 21.61 -23.35 -15.76
N THR A 33 21.46 -24.45 -16.49
CA THR A 33 20.54 -24.59 -17.62
C THR A 33 19.43 -25.59 -17.27
N PHE A 34 18.18 -25.20 -17.49
CA PHE A 34 16.99 -26.02 -17.29
C PHE A 34 16.47 -26.42 -18.68
N LYS A 35 16.50 -27.71 -18.99
CA LYS A 35 16.08 -28.23 -20.30
C LYS A 35 14.56 -28.12 -20.45
N LEU A 36 14.10 -27.93 -21.68
CA LEU A 36 12.68 -28.04 -22.03
C LEU A 36 12.48 -29.40 -22.69
N HIS A 37 11.61 -30.24 -22.12
CA HIS A 37 11.39 -31.59 -22.60
C HIS A 37 10.27 -31.68 -23.65
N ALA A 38 9.21 -30.88 -23.49
CA ALA A 38 8.13 -30.73 -24.44
C ALA A 38 7.71 -29.27 -24.53
N ASP A 39 7.35 -28.78 -25.72
CA ASP A 39 6.95 -27.39 -25.92
C ASP A 39 5.49 -27.11 -25.56
N THR A 40 5.09 -27.48 -24.33
CA THR A 40 3.74 -27.23 -23.80
C THR A 40 3.74 -26.05 -22.81
N PRO A 41 2.62 -25.32 -22.66
CA PRO A 41 2.52 -24.21 -21.71
C PRO A 41 2.79 -24.61 -20.25
N GLU A 42 2.36 -25.82 -19.86
CA GLU A 42 2.56 -26.35 -18.51
C GLU A 42 4.03 -26.66 -18.23
N GLU A 43 4.72 -27.27 -19.19
CA GLU A 43 6.14 -27.60 -19.07
C GLU A 43 7.00 -26.34 -18.99
N ARG A 44 6.67 -25.30 -19.77
CA ARG A 44 7.32 -23.98 -19.68
C ARG A 44 7.13 -23.35 -18.30
N LYS A 45 5.93 -23.47 -17.70
CA LYS A 45 5.66 -22.95 -16.35
C LYS A 45 6.44 -23.73 -15.29
N ARG A 46 6.48 -25.07 -15.37
CA ARG A 46 7.28 -25.92 -14.48
C ARG A 46 8.76 -25.59 -14.57
N GLN A 47 9.29 -25.49 -15.80
CA GLN A 47 10.66 -25.11 -16.08
C GLN A 47 11.02 -23.76 -15.43
N LEU A 48 10.13 -22.76 -15.51
CA LEU A 48 10.34 -21.46 -14.87
C LEU A 48 10.34 -21.55 -13.34
N VAL A 49 9.39 -22.29 -12.76
CA VAL A 49 9.32 -22.48 -11.30
C VAL A 49 10.58 -23.20 -10.79
N GLU A 50 11.04 -24.24 -11.49
CA GLU A 50 12.27 -24.95 -11.12
C GLU A 50 13.51 -24.04 -11.21
N ALA A 51 13.59 -23.24 -12.28
CA ALA A 51 14.67 -22.27 -12.46
C ALA A 51 14.67 -21.19 -11.37
N GLU A 52 13.50 -20.73 -10.94
CA GLU A 52 13.36 -19.78 -9.82
C GLU A 52 13.74 -20.40 -8.47
N LEU A 53 13.29 -21.63 -8.19
CA LEU A 53 13.61 -22.35 -6.96
C LEU A 53 15.11 -22.61 -6.86
N TRP A 54 15.74 -23.10 -7.93
CA TRP A 54 17.18 -23.26 -7.95
C TRP A 54 17.91 -21.94 -7.81
N ALA A 55 17.44 -20.86 -8.44
CA ALA A 55 18.08 -19.56 -8.30
C ALA A 55 18.04 -19.06 -6.84
N ALA A 56 16.93 -19.32 -6.13
CA ALA A 56 16.80 -19.03 -4.72
C ALA A 56 17.74 -19.91 -3.86
N GLU A 57 17.83 -21.19 -4.16
CA GLU A 57 18.69 -22.14 -3.45
C GLU A 57 20.19 -21.90 -3.71
N ALA A 58 20.58 -21.63 -4.95
CA ALA A 58 21.95 -21.32 -5.33
C ALA A 58 22.42 -20.02 -4.69
N ARG A 59 21.56 -18.99 -4.62
CA ARG A 59 21.81 -17.82 -3.79
C ARG A 59 22.01 -18.25 -2.34
N ARG A 60 21.08 -18.99 -1.75
CA ARG A 60 21.18 -19.48 -0.36
C ARG A 60 22.50 -20.23 -0.09
N LYS A 61 22.95 -21.12 -0.98
CA LYS A 61 24.20 -21.90 -0.86
C LYS A 61 25.45 -21.04 -0.98
N LEU A 62 25.48 -20.10 -1.94
CA LEU A 62 26.59 -19.15 -2.09
C LEU A 62 26.83 -18.34 -0.82
N TYR A 63 25.77 -18.01 -0.08
CA TYR A 63 25.87 -17.30 1.19
C TYR A 63 26.04 -18.22 2.41
N ALA A 64 25.60 -19.49 2.35
CA ALA A 64 25.76 -20.44 3.46
C ALA A 64 27.18 -21.04 3.56
N GLY A 65 27.93 -21.11 2.45
CA GLY A 65 29.28 -21.68 2.40
C GLY A 65 30.41 -20.76 2.88
N HIS A 66 30.11 -19.52 3.26
CA HIS A 66 31.04 -18.63 3.94
C HIS A 66 30.37 -18.23 5.25
N GLY A 67 30.95 -18.63 6.38
CA GLY A 67 30.40 -18.44 7.72
C GLY A 67 30.10 -16.97 8.05
N PHE A 68 28.98 -16.46 7.58
CA PHE A 68 28.27 -15.38 8.23
C PHE A 68 27.34 -16.02 9.24
N VAL A 69 27.89 -16.29 10.43
CA VAL A 69 27.05 -16.16 11.63
C VAL A 69 26.72 -14.68 11.68
N ALA A 70 25.57 -14.29 11.11
CA ALA A 70 25.02 -12.99 11.40
C ALA A 70 24.78 -12.99 12.92
N SER A 71 25.67 -12.35 13.68
CA SER A 71 25.43 -12.09 15.09
C SER A 71 24.00 -11.54 15.22
N ALA A 72 23.27 -11.94 16.25
CA ALA A 72 21.87 -11.56 16.44
C ALA A 72 21.63 -10.02 16.41
N ASP A 73 22.69 -9.23 16.56
CA ASP A 73 22.76 -7.77 16.40
C ASP A 73 22.77 -7.23 14.96
N GLN A 74 22.99 -8.08 13.94
CA GLN A 74 23.06 -7.67 12.53
C GLN A 74 21.82 -8.06 11.71
N ALA A 75 20.80 -8.65 12.34
CA ALA A 75 19.57 -9.04 11.66
C ALA A 75 18.72 -7.81 11.33
N MET A 76 18.66 -7.46 10.04
CA MET A 76 17.89 -6.33 9.50
C MET A 76 16.44 -6.30 10.01
N THR A 77 16.03 -5.16 10.55
CA THR A 77 14.63 -4.93 10.99
C THR A 77 13.76 -4.44 9.84
N LEU A 78 12.44 -4.49 10.03
CA LEU A 78 11.52 -3.84 9.09
C LEU A 78 11.78 -2.33 9.00
N GLY A 79 12.15 -1.70 10.10
CA GLY A 79 12.50 -0.29 10.15
C GLY A 79 13.71 0.03 9.25
N ASP A 80 14.72 -0.83 9.28
CA ASP A 80 15.89 -0.68 8.40
C ASP A 80 15.53 -0.87 6.93
N ALA A 81 14.65 -1.83 6.63
CA ALA A 81 14.11 -2.01 5.27
C ALA A 81 13.33 -0.80 4.78
N LEU A 82 12.51 -0.21 5.64
CA LEU A 82 11.73 0.98 5.33
C LEU A 82 12.63 2.19 5.09
N ARG A 83 13.66 2.41 5.91
CA ARG A 83 14.64 3.48 5.72
C ARG A 83 15.43 3.29 4.43
N LEU A 84 15.91 2.07 4.17
CA LEU A 84 16.60 1.74 2.93
C LEU A 84 15.70 1.99 1.71
N TYR A 85 14.45 1.53 1.77
CA TYR A 85 13.47 1.74 0.71
C TYR A 85 13.15 3.22 0.48
N ALA A 86 13.06 4.02 1.56
CA ALA A 86 12.83 5.46 1.47
C ALA A 86 13.99 6.19 0.75
N ARG A 87 15.24 5.80 1.00
CA ARG A 87 16.42 6.41 0.37
C ARG A 87 16.58 6.01 -1.09
N GLU A 88 16.43 4.71 -1.40
CA GLU A 88 16.89 4.16 -2.68
C GLU A 88 15.78 3.56 -3.54
N GLY A 89 14.68 3.12 -2.94
CA GLY A 89 13.64 2.34 -3.61
C GLY A 89 12.41 3.12 -4.07
N LEU A 90 12.23 4.38 -3.65
CA LEU A 90 11.10 5.22 -4.08
C LEU A 90 11.30 5.74 -5.51
N SER A 91 10.53 5.19 -6.44
CA SER A 91 10.66 5.46 -7.89
C SER A 91 9.42 6.14 -8.54
N SER A 92 8.63 6.89 -7.79
CA SER A 92 7.41 7.57 -8.28
C SER A 92 7.62 9.07 -8.56
N ARG A 93 6.58 9.79 -9.02
CA ARG A 93 6.62 11.27 -9.15
C ARG A 93 6.99 11.92 -7.81
N PRO A 94 7.69 13.07 -7.76
CA PRO A 94 8.15 13.69 -6.52
C PRO A 94 7.06 13.89 -5.45
N SER A 95 5.86 14.30 -5.86
CA SER A 95 4.70 14.45 -4.96
C SER A 95 4.28 13.13 -4.30
N ASN A 96 4.33 12.02 -5.04
CA ASN A 96 4.01 10.70 -4.53
C ASN A 96 5.14 10.14 -3.66
N LYS A 97 6.41 10.41 -4.01
CA LYS A 97 7.56 10.07 -3.16
C LYS A 97 7.45 10.73 -1.79
N ARG A 98 7.14 12.03 -1.74
CA ARG A 98 6.94 12.77 -0.47
C ARG A 98 5.84 12.15 0.40
N LYS A 99 4.70 11.78 -0.21
CA LYS A 99 3.61 11.11 0.52
C LYS A 99 4.02 9.74 1.06
N ASP A 100 4.76 8.97 0.26
CA ASP A 100 5.23 7.65 0.67
C ASP A 100 6.32 7.75 1.76
N ALA A 101 7.21 8.74 1.69
CA ALA A 101 8.20 9.03 2.73
C ALA A 101 7.52 9.36 4.08
N LEU A 102 6.52 10.25 4.09
CA LEU A 102 5.77 10.59 5.32
C LEU A 102 5.04 9.37 5.91
N ARG A 103 4.51 8.49 5.06
CA ARG A 103 3.90 7.24 5.51
C ARG A 103 4.95 6.31 6.12
N ILE A 104 6.12 6.19 5.50
CA ILE A 104 7.25 5.42 6.03
C ILE A 104 7.63 5.96 7.41
N GLU A 105 7.81 7.26 7.57
CA GLU A 105 8.10 7.89 8.88
C GLU A 105 7.04 7.55 9.93
N THR A 106 5.76 7.49 9.52
CA THR A 106 4.70 7.09 10.45
C THR A 106 4.83 5.62 10.84
N ILE A 107 5.09 4.72 9.88
CA ILE A 107 5.27 3.27 10.12
C ILE A 107 6.49 3.03 11.01
N LEU A 108 7.56 3.81 10.86
CA LEU A 108 8.78 3.71 11.67
C LEU A 108 8.56 3.96 13.16
N ARG A 109 7.46 4.64 13.54
CA ARG A 109 7.08 4.88 14.94
C ARG A 109 6.35 3.71 15.57
N ASP A 110 5.84 2.79 14.76
CA ASP A 110 5.05 1.66 15.22
C ASP A 110 5.96 0.46 15.57
N GLU A 111 5.56 -0.36 16.55
CA GLU A 111 6.37 -1.50 17.03
C GLU A 111 6.73 -2.52 15.94
N ILE A 112 5.92 -2.62 14.88
CA ILE A 112 6.23 -3.48 13.74
C ILE A 112 7.58 -3.15 13.10
N ALA A 113 8.00 -1.88 13.12
CA ALA A 113 9.28 -1.45 12.56
C ALA A 113 10.47 -2.03 13.33
N LYS A 114 10.31 -2.36 14.61
CA LYS A 114 11.38 -2.95 15.44
C LYS A 114 11.50 -4.47 15.23
N ARG A 115 10.50 -5.11 14.61
CA ARG A 115 10.52 -6.56 14.33
C ARG A 115 11.61 -6.89 13.31
N ARG A 116 12.32 -7.99 13.53
CA ARG A 116 13.30 -8.52 12.57
C ARG A 116 12.57 -8.98 11.32
N LEU A 117 13.12 -8.71 10.14
CA LEU A 117 12.50 -9.12 8.87
C LEU A 117 12.23 -10.62 8.83
N ALA A 118 13.21 -11.44 9.24
CA ALA A 118 13.11 -12.89 9.22
C ALA A 118 12.02 -13.46 10.14
N SER A 119 11.61 -12.73 11.17
CA SER A 119 10.55 -13.15 12.10
C SER A 119 9.15 -12.69 11.68
N LEU A 120 9.03 -11.84 10.66
CA LEU A 120 7.73 -11.33 10.25
C LEU A 120 6.87 -12.45 9.67
N SER A 121 5.63 -12.51 10.12
CA SER A 121 4.65 -13.50 9.70
C SER A 121 3.37 -12.83 9.21
N LEU A 122 2.49 -13.62 8.57
CA LEU A 122 1.17 -13.14 8.16
C LEU A 122 0.34 -12.63 9.36
N PRO A 123 0.29 -13.32 10.52
CA PRO A 123 -0.33 -12.80 11.73
C PRO A 123 0.21 -11.44 12.18
N ASP A 124 1.52 -11.19 12.06
CA ASP A 124 2.11 -9.89 12.43
C ASP A 124 1.58 -8.76 11.54
N LEU A 125 1.53 -8.98 10.23
CA LEU A 125 1.00 -8.01 9.30
C LEU A 125 -0.51 -7.80 9.48
N ALA A 126 -1.25 -8.85 9.83
CA ALA A 126 -2.67 -8.77 10.17
C ALA A 126 -2.90 -7.95 11.44
N ALA A 127 -2.14 -8.22 12.50
CA ALA A 127 -2.21 -7.46 13.75
C ALA A 127 -1.86 -5.98 13.53
N TYR A 128 -0.87 -5.69 12.69
CA TYR A 128 -0.53 -4.32 12.34
C TYR A 128 -1.60 -3.63 11.48
N ARG A 129 -2.18 -4.33 10.50
CA ARG A 129 -3.36 -3.83 9.75
C ARG A 129 -4.50 -3.47 10.70
N ASP A 130 -4.79 -4.34 11.66
CA ASP A 130 -5.89 -4.14 12.62
C ASP A 130 -5.59 -2.98 13.57
N LEU A 131 -4.35 -2.84 14.03
CA LEU A 131 -3.89 -1.66 14.76
C LEU A 131 -4.14 -0.36 13.99
N LEU A 132 -3.81 -0.34 12.69
CA LEU A 132 -4.04 0.83 11.83
C LEU A 132 -5.53 1.15 11.70
N ILE A 133 -6.38 0.14 11.56
CA ILE A 133 -7.84 0.29 11.51
C ILE A 133 -8.35 0.91 12.82
N HIS A 134 -7.95 0.35 13.96
CA HIS A 134 -8.37 0.85 15.27
C HIS A 134 -7.92 2.30 15.51
N ARG A 135 -6.66 2.63 15.19
CA ARG A 135 -6.13 3.98 15.33
C ARG A 135 -6.87 5.00 14.46
N ASP A 136 -7.29 4.60 13.26
CA ASP A 136 -8.09 5.45 12.38
C ASP A 136 -9.48 5.73 12.96
N PHE A 137 -10.14 4.70 13.47
CA PHE A 137 -11.41 4.84 14.17
C PHE A 137 -11.30 5.75 15.41
N GLU A 138 -10.35 5.50 16.30
CA GLU A 138 -10.16 6.34 17.48
C GLU A 138 -9.92 7.82 17.10
N ARG A 139 -9.10 8.08 16.07
CA ARG A 139 -8.86 9.44 15.58
C ARG A 139 -10.15 10.12 15.10
N ARG A 140 -10.98 9.40 14.33
CA ARG A 140 -12.24 9.92 13.81
C ARG A 140 -13.26 10.17 14.92
N ILE A 141 -13.35 9.28 15.90
CA ILE A 141 -14.23 9.47 17.06
C ILE A 141 -13.78 10.68 17.89
N ARG A 142 -12.47 10.83 18.13
CA ARG A 142 -11.93 12.01 18.83
C ARG A 142 -12.23 13.31 18.09
N ALA A 143 -12.01 13.34 16.78
CA ALA A 143 -12.37 14.51 15.97
C ALA A 143 -13.88 14.82 16.03
N ALA A 144 -14.74 13.80 16.06
CA ALA A 144 -16.18 13.99 16.23
C ALA A 144 -16.57 14.50 17.63
N ILE A 145 -15.83 14.11 18.67
CA ILE A 145 -15.99 14.65 20.03
C ILE A 145 -15.59 16.12 20.06
N GLU A 146 -14.45 16.47 19.45
CA GLU A 146 -13.95 17.84 19.38
C GLU A 146 -14.86 18.76 18.56
N ALA A 147 -15.50 18.22 17.52
CA ALA A 147 -16.47 18.95 16.70
C ALA A 147 -17.87 19.07 17.33
N ALA A 148 -18.14 18.39 18.44
CA ALA A 148 -19.45 18.46 19.08
C ALA A 148 -19.63 19.79 19.83
N GLU A 149 -20.75 20.46 19.58
CA GLU A 149 -21.08 21.77 20.16
C GLU A 149 -21.18 21.73 21.70
N ALA A 150 -21.01 22.89 22.33
CA ALA A 150 -21.16 23.07 23.78
C ALA A 150 -22.63 23.12 24.24
N THR A 151 -23.53 22.43 23.54
CA THR A 151 -24.96 22.35 23.85
C THR A 151 -25.26 21.13 24.76
N ALA A 152 -26.49 21.04 25.30
CA ALA A 152 -26.91 19.83 26.03
C ALA A 152 -26.86 18.59 25.12
N GLU A 153 -27.34 18.71 23.88
CA GLU A 153 -27.30 17.66 22.86
C GLU A 153 -25.87 17.31 22.46
N GLY A 154 -25.00 18.31 22.27
CA GLY A 154 -23.59 18.10 21.98
C GLY A 154 -22.85 17.37 23.11
N ARG A 155 -23.13 17.70 24.38
CA ARG A 155 -22.60 16.94 25.54
C ARG A 155 -23.10 15.49 25.56
N ALA A 156 -24.38 15.25 25.28
CA ALA A 156 -24.91 13.89 25.16
C ALA A 156 -24.23 13.10 24.03
N ARG A 157 -23.98 13.74 22.88
CA ARG A 157 -23.22 13.18 21.76
C ARG A 157 -21.80 12.81 22.16
N GLN A 158 -21.07 13.71 22.85
CA GLN A 158 -19.73 13.42 23.35
C GLN A 158 -19.70 12.20 24.27
N THR A 159 -20.70 12.05 25.15
CA THR A 159 -20.82 10.88 26.04
C THR A 159 -20.99 9.59 25.24
N ARG A 160 -21.88 9.57 24.23
CA ARG A 160 -22.05 8.41 23.34
C ARG A 160 -20.76 8.05 22.59
N LEU A 161 -20.06 9.05 22.05
CA LEU A 161 -18.79 8.85 21.33
C LEU A 161 -17.68 8.33 22.25
N ARG A 162 -17.59 8.79 23.50
CA ARG A 162 -16.65 8.24 24.49
C ARG A 162 -16.99 6.80 24.86
N ALA A 163 -18.28 6.49 25.03
CA ALA A 163 -18.74 5.12 25.25
C ALA A 163 -18.37 4.21 24.06
N LEU A 164 -18.51 4.69 22.82
CA LEU A 164 -18.10 3.95 21.62
C LEU A 164 -16.61 3.55 21.65
N ILE A 165 -15.72 4.44 22.09
CA ILE A 165 -14.28 4.11 22.26
C ILE A 165 -14.12 2.96 23.27
N ALA A 166 -14.81 3.01 24.40
CA ALA A 166 -14.73 1.97 25.43
C ALA A 166 -15.25 0.62 24.90
N LEU A 167 -16.39 0.61 24.22
CA LEU A 167 -16.98 -0.59 23.62
C LEU A 167 -16.05 -1.21 22.57
N ARG A 168 -15.43 -0.40 21.71
CA ARG A 168 -14.47 -0.93 20.72
C ARG A 168 -13.20 -1.49 21.35
N ARG A 169 -12.74 -0.92 22.45
CA ARG A 169 -11.60 -1.47 23.21
C ARG A 169 -11.95 -2.80 23.85
N GLN A 170 -13.17 -2.92 24.39
CA GLN A 170 -13.69 -4.19 24.89
C GLN A 170 -13.78 -5.23 23.77
N ALA A 171 -14.43 -4.93 22.65
CA ALA A 171 -14.55 -5.85 21.52
C ALA A 171 -13.20 -6.32 20.98
N ARG A 172 -12.16 -5.48 21.06
CA ARG A 172 -10.80 -5.87 20.68
C ARG A 172 -10.16 -6.84 21.69
N ARG A 173 -10.38 -6.64 22.99
CA ARG A 173 -9.89 -7.55 24.04
C ARG A 173 -10.55 -8.92 23.93
N ASP A 174 -11.86 -8.92 23.71
CA ASP A 174 -12.67 -10.14 23.62
C ASP A 174 -12.46 -10.86 22.27
N GLY A 175 -11.95 -10.15 21.25
CA GLY A 175 -11.56 -10.73 19.97
C GLY A 175 -12.74 -11.35 19.19
N PRO A 176 -12.53 -12.50 18.53
CA PRO A 176 -13.59 -13.23 17.83
C PRO A 176 -14.73 -13.70 18.73
N GLU A 177 -14.48 -13.81 20.04
CA GLU A 177 -15.47 -14.23 21.04
C GLU A 177 -16.31 -13.07 21.58
N ALA A 178 -16.03 -11.83 21.15
CA ALA A 178 -16.84 -10.68 21.52
C ALA A 178 -18.34 -10.96 21.27
N ALA A 179 -19.16 -10.72 22.29
CA ALA A 179 -20.59 -10.96 22.22
C ALA A 179 -21.21 -10.28 20.99
N GLU A 180 -22.12 -10.97 20.31
CA GLU A 180 -22.82 -10.41 19.14
C GLU A 180 -23.53 -9.09 19.51
N ASP A 181 -24.05 -9.01 20.73
CA ASP A 181 -24.65 -7.81 21.30
C ASP A 181 -23.71 -6.61 21.32
N LEU A 182 -22.44 -6.82 21.70
CA LEU A 182 -21.44 -5.76 21.72
C LEU A 182 -21.18 -5.24 20.30
N ARG A 183 -21.11 -6.15 19.31
CA ARG A 183 -20.95 -5.77 17.90
C ARG A 183 -22.16 -5.01 17.37
N ARG A 184 -23.38 -5.45 17.70
CA ARG A 184 -24.63 -4.77 17.35
C ARG A 184 -24.70 -3.38 17.98
N GLN A 185 -24.31 -3.25 19.25
CA GLN A 185 -24.28 -1.96 19.93
C GLN A 185 -23.28 -0.99 19.30
N ILE A 186 -22.08 -1.45 18.96
CA ILE A 186 -21.08 -0.65 18.23
C ILE A 186 -21.64 -0.18 16.89
N ALA A 187 -22.19 -1.10 16.09
CA ALA A 187 -22.73 -0.79 14.76
C ALA A 187 -23.87 0.23 14.82
N ARG A 188 -24.75 0.12 15.83
CA ARG A 188 -25.83 1.08 16.06
C ARG A 188 -25.29 2.50 16.30
N ILE A 189 -24.37 2.65 17.26
CA ILE A 189 -23.80 3.97 17.58
C ILE A 189 -23.00 4.53 16.40
N GLU A 190 -22.25 3.68 15.67
CA GLU A 190 -21.53 4.10 14.46
C GLU A 190 -22.47 4.64 13.38
N SER A 191 -23.62 3.99 13.18
CA SER A 191 -24.64 4.47 12.23
C SER A 191 -25.27 5.78 12.67
N GLU A 192 -25.69 5.89 13.94
CA GLU A 192 -26.31 7.09 14.50
C GLU A 192 -25.38 8.30 14.43
N GLU A 193 -24.08 8.10 14.67
CA GLU A 193 -23.09 9.18 14.70
C GLU A 193 -22.40 9.43 13.34
N GLY A 194 -22.77 8.70 12.29
CA GLY A 194 -22.21 8.85 10.94
C GLY A 194 -20.74 8.39 10.81
N ILE A 195 -20.30 7.48 11.67
CA ILE A 195 -18.91 6.98 11.70
C ILE A 195 -18.81 5.74 10.81
N GLY A 196 -18.61 5.97 9.51
CA GLY A 196 -18.39 4.88 8.55
C GLY A 196 -17.05 4.16 8.71
N PRO A 197 -16.86 2.98 8.07
CA PRO A 197 -15.62 2.21 8.16
C PRO A 197 -14.41 2.97 7.61
N VAL A 198 -13.22 2.52 8.00
CA VAL A 198 -11.95 3.06 7.48
C VAL A 198 -11.86 2.78 5.99
N ALA A 199 -11.51 3.81 5.20
CA ALA A 199 -11.28 3.63 3.78
C ALA A 199 -10.17 2.60 3.54
N ARG A 200 -10.46 1.54 2.76
CA ARG A 200 -9.50 0.48 2.41
C ARG A 200 -8.16 1.02 1.92
N THR A 201 -8.18 2.07 1.10
CA THR A 201 -6.98 2.69 0.51
C THR A 201 -6.06 3.28 1.58
N THR A 202 -6.58 3.82 2.67
CA THR A 202 -5.79 4.37 3.78
C THR A 202 -4.88 3.30 4.39
N ILE A 203 -5.44 2.10 4.63
CA ILE A 203 -4.71 0.97 5.19
C ILE A 203 -3.85 0.29 4.12
N SER A 204 -4.40 0.07 2.92
CA SER A 204 -3.73 -0.60 1.81
C SER A 204 -2.43 0.11 1.42
N ASN A 205 -2.43 1.44 1.36
CA ASN A 205 -1.23 2.20 0.99
C ASN A 205 -0.08 1.98 1.98
N ARG A 206 -0.37 1.83 3.28
CA ARG A 206 0.63 1.54 4.30
C ARG A 206 1.13 0.10 4.21
N MET A 207 0.22 -0.87 4.06
CA MET A 207 0.60 -2.28 3.91
C MET A 207 1.40 -2.54 2.63
N GLN A 208 1.08 -1.84 1.55
CA GLN A 208 1.84 -1.90 0.31
C GLN A 208 3.25 -1.31 0.45
N LEU A 209 3.46 -0.30 1.30
CA LEU A 209 4.80 0.22 1.60
C LEU A 209 5.64 -0.80 2.37
N VAL A 210 5.06 -1.45 3.37
CA VAL A 210 5.70 -2.57 4.09
C VAL A 210 6.12 -3.67 3.10
N ASN A 211 5.22 -4.12 2.24
CA ASN A 211 5.51 -5.14 1.24
C ASN A 211 6.59 -4.72 0.24
N ARG A 212 6.54 -3.47 -0.25
CA ARG A 212 7.56 -2.93 -1.17
C ARG A 212 8.93 -2.84 -0.51
N ALA A 213 8.99 -2.41 0.75
CA ALA A 213 10.23 -2.34 1.52
C ALA A 213 10.83 -3.72 1.77
N MET A 214 10.02 -4.71 2.17
CA MET A 214 10.48 -6.10 2.31
C MET A 214 10.99 -6.65 0.98
N LYS A 215 10.26 -6.44 -0.12
CA LYS A 215 10.70 -6.88 -1.46
C LYS A 215 12.00 -6.19 -1.91
N PHE A 216 12.20 -4.94 -1.52
CA PHE A 216 13.44 -4.22 -1.80
C PHE A 216 14.60 -4.80 -0.99
N ALA A 217 14.43 -4.97 0.32
CA ALA A 217 15.43 -5.57 1.21
C ALA A 217 15.79 -7.01 0.82
N ALA A 218 14.83 -7.80 0.33
CA ALA A 218 15.06 -9.17 -0.14
C ALA A 218 16.02 -9.28 -1.34
N GLN A 219 16.37 -8.16 -2.00
CA GLN A 219 17.36 -8.15 -3.08
C GLN A 219 18.80 -8.30 -2.56
N THR A 220 19.05 -7.85 -1.33
CA THR A 220 20.39 -7.81 -0.72
C THR A 220 20.49 -8.60 0.57
N THR A 221 19.35 -8.91 1.21
CA THR A 221 19.28 -9.53 2.54
C THR A 221 18.56 -10.88 2.48
N HIS A 222 19.12 -11.88 3.18
CA HIS A 222 18.56 -13.22 3.25
C HIS A 222 17.51 -13.37 4.35
N GLY A 223 16.68 -14.41 4.23
CA GLY A 223 15.68 -14.74 5.23
C GLY A 223 14.48 -13.80 5.27
N VAL A 224 14.35 -12.86 4.33
CA VAL A 224 13.14 -12.02 4.24
C VAL A 224 11.96 -12.88 3.78
N PRO A 225 10.89 -12.99 4.59
CA PRO A 225 9.75 -13.85 4.27
C PRO A 225 8.92 -13.25 3.14
N GLN A 226 8.38 -14.12 2.28
CA GLN A 226 7.39 -13.74 1.27
C GLN A 226 5.99 -13.92 1.86
N ILE A 227 5.41 -12.84 2.37
CA ILE A 227 4.09 -12.87 3.01
C ILE A 227 3.02 -12.52 1.99
N ALA A 228 2.13 -13.47 1.70
CA ALA A 228 0.98 -13.31 0.81
C ALA A 228 -0.33 -13.64 1.55
N GLY A 229 -1.47 -13.29 0.96
CA GLY A 229 -2.79 -13.64 1.52
C GLY A 229 -3.33 -12.71 2.61
N LEU A 230 -2.71 -11.56 2.85
CA LEU A 230 -3.24 -10.57 3.80
C LEU A 230 -4.58 -10.01 3.30
N SER A 231 -5.67 -10.34 4.01
CA SER A 231 -6.99 -9.77 3.75
C SER A 231 -7.02 -8.27 4.08
N MET A 232 -7.75 -7.49 3.28
CA MET A 232 -7.93 -6.05 3.48
C MET A 232 -9.39 -5.77 3.83
N PRO A 233 -9.69 -4.68 4.56
CA PRO A 233 -11.06 -4.25 4.78
C PRO A 233 -11.81 -4.05 3.47
N ALA A 234 -13.13 -4.21 3.52
CA ALA A 234 -14.00 -3.94 2.38
C ALA A 234 -13.75 -2.54 1.81
N SER A 235 -13.79 -2.42 0.49
CA SER A 235 -13.66 -1.12 -0.15
C SER A 235 -14.94 -0.33 0.08
N SER A 236 -14.83 0.92 0.52
CA SER A 236 -15.98 1.83 0.50
C SER A 236 -16.46 1.98 -0.95
N PRO A 237 -17.78 2.16 -1.17
CA PRO A 237 -18.30 2.51 -2.48
C PRO A 237 -17.54 3.70 -3.05
N GLY A 238 -17.24 3.64 -4.35
CA GLY A 238 -16.60 4.76 -5.04
C GLY A 238 -17.47 6.02 -4.97
N ARG A 239 -16.85 7.20 -5.08
CA ARG A 239 -17.60 8.46 -5.23
C ARG A 239 -18.28 8.47 -6.61
N THR A 240 -19.54 8.06 -6.66
CA THR A 240 -20.33 7.98 -7.90
C THR A 240 -21.12 9.24 -8.19
N ARG A 241 -21.43 10.06 -7.17
CA ARG A 241 -22.12 11.34 -7.35
C ARG A 241 -21.39 12.20 -8.39
N ARG A 242 -22.13 12.74 -9.33
CA ARG A 242 -21.70 13.77 -10.29
C ARG A 242 -22.56 15.01 -10.07
N PRO A 243 -22.04 16.23 -10.31
CA PRO A 243 -22.86 17.43 -10.30
C PRO A 243 -23.99 17.31 -11.32
N SER A 244 -25.19 17.76 -10.96
CA SER A 244 -26.28 17.93 -11.94
C SER A 244 -26.02 19.15 -12.84
N ALA A 245 -26.78 19.29 -13.93
CA ALA A 245 -26.68 20.46 -14.81
C ALA A 245 -26.95 21.77 -14.05
N HIS A 246 -27.99 21.80 -13.21
CA HIS A 246 -28.33 22.95 -12.38
C HIS A 246 -27.24 23.28 -11.34
N GLU A 247 -26.63 22.27 -10.71
CA GLU A 247 -25.51 22.49 -9.80
C GLU A 247 -24.29 23.09 -10.54
N LEU A 248 -24.06 22.66 -11.77
CA LEU A 248 -22.95 23.15 -12.59
C LEU A 248 -23.16 24.58 -13.06
N GLU A 249 -24.39 24.92 -13.46
CA GLU A 249 -24.80 26.27 -13.81
C GLU A 249 -24.66 27.22 -12.62
N GLY A 250 -25.20 26.83 -11.46
CA GLY A 250 -25.05 27.61 -10.23
C GLY A 250 -23.58 27.80 -9.84
N LEU A 251 -22.74 26.78 -10.02
CA LEU A 251 -21.30 26.85 -9.75
C LEU A 251 -20.60 27.81 -10.72
N LEU A 252 -20.94 27.80 -12.01
CA LEU A 252 -20.40 28.75 -12.99
C LEU A 252 -20.78 30.20 -12.63
N SER A 253 -22.05 30.46 -12.31
CA SER A 253 -22.55 31.81 -11.99
C SER A 253 -21.85 32.46 -10.79
N HIS A 254 -21.45 31.68 -9.78
CA HIS A 254 -20.80 32.19 -8.56
C HIS A 254 -19.28 31.95 -8.54
N SER A 255 -18.73 31.24 -9.53
CA SER A 255 -17.29 30.90 -9.51
C SER A 255 -16.38 32.13 -9.64
N ALA A 256 -16.84 33.19 -10.30
CA ALA A 256 -16.11 34.44 -10.44
C ALA A 256 -15.88 35.13 -9.09
N ASP A 257 -16.80 34.97 -8.14
CA ASP A 257 -16.71 35.52 -6.78
C ASP A 257 -15.52 34.94 -6.02
N ALA A 258 -15.18 33.67 -6.29
CA ALA A 258 -14.03 33.01 -5.69
C ALA A 258 -12.72 33.37 -6.42
N HIS A 259 -12.73 33.40 -7.76
CA HIS A 259 -11.60 33.83 -8.56
C HIS A 259 -12.02 34.16 -10.01
N PRO A 260 -11.56 35.28 -10.63
CA PRO A 260 -12.01 35.71 -11.96
C PRO A 260 -11.82 34.69 -13.10
N LEU A 261 -10.74 33.89 -13.05
CA LEU A 261 -10.45 32.86 -14.05
C LEU A 261 -11.18 31.52 -13.81
N LEU A 262 -11.85 31.35 -12.68
CA LEU A 262 -12.47 30.09 -12.31
C LEU A 262 -13.60 29.66 -13.27
N PRO A 263 -14.50 30.56 -13.74
CA PRO A 263 -15.51 30.20 -14.74
C PRO A 263 -14.89 29.57 -15.99
N PHE A 264 -13.83 30.18 -16.54
CA PHE A 264 -13.11 29.66 -17.70
C PHE A 264 -12.48 28.30 -17.42
N LEU A 265 -11.81 28.13 -16.27
CA LEU A 265 -11.20 26.85 -15.90
C LEU A 265 -12.23 25.73 -15.73
N ILE A 266 -13.41 26.03 -15.19
CA ILE A 266 -14.51 25.06 -15.06
C ILE A 266 -15.01 24.67 -16.44
N GLN A 267 -15.29 25.64 -17.32
CA GLN A 267 -15.73 25.37 -18.69
C GLN A 267 -14.71 24.53 -19.46
N LEU A 268 -13.43 24.87 -19.36
CA LEU A 268 -12.34 24.11 -19.97
C LEU A 268 -12.24 22.68 -19.41
N ALA A 269 -12.46 22.51 -18.11
CA ALA A 269 -12.48 21.18 -17.48
C ALA A 269 -13.62 20.31 -18.01
N ILE A 270 -14.81 20.89 -18.14
CA ILE A 270 -16.01 20.20 -18.66
C ILE A 270 -15.80 19.80 -20.11
N SER A 271 -15.32 20.72 -20.95
CA SER A 271 -15.19 20.49 -22.40
C SER A 271 -14.07 19.51 -22.75
N THR A 272 -12.97 19.50 -22.00
CA THR A 272 -11.80 18.66 -22.30
C THR A 272 -11.72 17.37 -21.50
N GLY A 273 -12.43 17.27 -20.37
CA GLY A 273 -12.30 16.17 -19.42
C GLY A 273 -10.91 16.04 -18.80
N LEU A 274 -10.06 17.06 -18.91
CA LEU A 274 -8.70 17.03 -18.36
C LEU A 274 -8.71 17.00 -16.83
N ARG A 275 -7.77 16.25 -16.26
CA ARG A 275 -7.53 16.29 -14.81
C ARG A 275 -7.05 17.68 -14.41
N ARG A 276 -7.43 18.15 -13.22
CA ARG A 276 -7.04 19.47 -12.67
C ARG A 276 -5.56 19.79 -12.83
N GLU A 277 -4.67 18.83 -12.56
CA GLU A 277 -3.22 19.03 -12.73
C GLU A 277 -2.83 19.38 -14.17
N ARG A 278 -3.49 18.79 -15.17
CA ARG A 278 -3.23 19.05 -16.59
C ARG A 278 -3.82 20.37 -17.07
N LEU A 279 -4.96 20.78 -16.52
CA LEU A 279 -5.53 22.12 -16.79
C LEU A 279 -4.57 23.22 -16.32
N LEU A 280 -4.00 23.07 -15.13
CA LEU A 280 -3.08 24.06 -14.54
C LEU A 280 -1.68 24.06 -15.17
N GLU A 281 -1.28 22.96 -15.81
CA GLU A 281 -0.02 22.85 -16.56
C GLU A 281 -0.17 23.17 -18.05
N LEU A 282 -1.37 23.53 -18.52
CA LEU A 282 -1.64 23.83 -19.92
C LEU A 282 -0.86 25.08 -20.33
N ARG A 283 -0.19 25.02 -21.48
CA ARG A 283 0.55 26.13 -22.09
C ARG A 283 0.01 26.37 -23.49
N THR A 284 0.04 27.63 -23.93
CA THR A 284 -0.33 28.02 -25.30
C THR A 284 0.47 27.26 -26.35
N SER A 285 1.72 26.90 -26.05
CA SER A 285 2.57 26.04 -26.90
C SER A 285 2.00 24.65 -27.21
N TYR A 286 0.98 24.20 -26.47
CA TYR A 286 0.31 22.92 -26.73
C TYR A 286 -0.84 23.03 -27.74
N LEU A 287 -1.21 24.24 -28.14
CA LEU A 287 -2.28 24.52 -29.08
C LEU A 287 -1.64 24.88 -30.42
N LYS A 288 -1.87 24.05 -31.44
CA LYS A 288 -1.16 24.17 -32.72
C LYS A 288 -1.82 25.08 -33.76
N GLU A 289 -3.01 25.59 -33.48
CA GLU A 289 -3.84 26.32 -34.46
C GLU A 289 -4.66 27.42 -33.74
N LEU A 290 -3.97 28.29 -32.98
CA LEU A 290 -4.60 29.42 -32.27
C LEU A 290 -4.55 30.73 -33.07
N THR A 291 -4.06 30.68 -34.30
CA THR A 291 -3.96 31.79 -35.27
C THR A 291 -5.21 31.88 -36.12
#